data_AF-A0A6C0ALW0-F1
#
_entry.id   AF-A0A6C0ALW0-F1
#
_cell.length_a   1.000
_cell.length_b   1.000
_cell.length_c   1.000
_cell.angle_alpha   90.00
_cell.angle_beta   90.00
_cell.angle_gamma   90.00
#
_symmetry.space_group_name_H-M   'P 1'
#
loop_
_entity.id
_entity.type
_entity.pdbx_description
1 polymer ?
#
loop_
_entity_poly.entity_id
_entity_poly.type
_entity_poly.pdbx_seq_one_letter_code
_entity_poly.pdbx_strand_id
1 'polypeptide(L)'
;MVLNITFLNNVIKKNIVIIIIIMRSPVKSPLDRNKSILAIRNIEDKIVYDINALKNNNNIDFDIFFKYLFRDCCGCLDKECNIAELSDTNVNNIMKRYSGSKSESESKLLEILDAETKVECNKIRVDVGDILKRVYLNIRGTYKSKIALVVKFIELFKKSGLIRKNLDMYFLLSSNMRFKWNNIKRLTLKDINDFKEERGEIFNELVNKYVIGVTLTVEQELLMIKSLFWYFRKVVVDSIVSDIIRLENLNIKAMSVGSTKLTSDYDITLDGTYKDNSRVIRRFDRLIEILFMDDSESVFDTNIYGVSFVKDKTRDAGVEEDDDMNKMVNEAFNKEHEQCGKFNYILSEDKDFIISQHIWAFVKLLLRLNKIQEQDEELYGLCLGELSNNLGENLYYLSAVAFINKYESDVNNYQMTVDDGSRFLGKGVDDDSKYLVSNFISYVNYNGSETYLTNGAFLDVVVNNQMCKKDKSNMIKLDLNSYLDSFIENLSDLITHYHKVKYLDRASDAFDKMLEISGFDTKVSCDISLKKIGGKLKCDNMNLGEYIKSILKMIKNLQTECSEDILECQSFIMMYYILYCIILVFKRYAEWSNISKEELMNGIKRFEKLDFKNFNVPVPIESKIGEIFNK
;
A
#
# COMPACT_ATOMS: atom_id res chain seq x y z
N MET A 1 -60.45 1.78 16.59
CA MET A 1 -59.10 1.27 16.26
C MET A 1 -59.22 0.35 15.05
N VAL A 2 -59.31 0.94 13.86
CA VAL A 2 -59.22 0.26 12.56
C VAL A 2 -58.51 1.26 11.65
N LEU A 3 -57.24 1.00 11.37
CA LEU A 3 -56.39 1.85 10.54
C LEU A 3 -56.52 1.40 9.09
N ASN A 4 -56.96 2.33 8.24
CA ASN A 4 -57.19 2.17 6.80
C ASN A 4 -55.90 1.83 6.04
N ILE A 5 -55.81 0.60 5.52
CA ILE A 5 -54.73 0.07 4.65
C ILE A 5 -54.95 0.52 3.19
N THR A 6 -55.21 1.80 2.97
CA THR A 6 -55.47 2.34 1.62
C THR A 6 -54.62 3.56 1.30
N PHE A 7 -54.02 4.19 2.31
CA PHE A 7 -53.11 5.32 2.11
C PHE A 7 -51.66 4.87 1.84
N LEU A 8 -51.24 3.70 2.35
CA LEU A 8 -49.89 3.18 2.13
C LEU A 8 -49.66 2.67 0.69
N ASN A 9 -50.70 2.20 0.00
CA ASN A 9 -50.58 1.64 -1.35
C ASN A 9 -50.47 2.70 -2.47
N ASN A 10 -50.82 3.96 -2.21
CA ASN A 10 -50.74 5.03 -3.21
C ASN A 10 -49.48 5.90 -3.10
N VAL A 11 -48.77 5.87 -1.96
CA VAL A 11 -47.45 6.55 -1.81
C VAL A 11 -46.31 5.66 -2.30
N ILE A 12 -46.45 4.33 -2.18
CA ILE A 12 -45.44 3.36 -2.64
C ILE A 12 -45.42 3.20 -4.18
N LYS A 13 -46.50 3.59 -4.88
CA LYS A 13 -46.60 3.46 -6.35
C LYS A 13 -45.97 4.60 -7.16
N LYS A 14 -45.37 5.63 -6.55
CA LYS A 14 -44.84 6.78 -7.29
C LYS A 14 -43.33 7.04 -7.21
N ASN A 15 -42.56 6.35 -6.36
CA ASN A 15 -41.12 6.63 -6.20
C ASN A 15 -40.20 5.39 -6.16
N ILE A 16 -40.62 4.25 -6.71
CA ILE A 16 -39.76 3.07 -6.83
C ILE A 16 -39.48 2.82 -8.31
N VAL A 17 -38.54 3.57 -8.86
CA VAL A 17 -37.74 3.11 -10.02
C VAL A 17 -36.55 2.39 -9.42
N ILE A 18 -36.78 1.13 -9.03
CA ILE A 18 -35.70 0.18 -8.77
C ILE A 18 -35.11 -0.17 -10.13
N ILE A 19 -33.92 0.35 -10.40
CA ILE A 19 -33.05 -0.15 -11.46
C ILE A 19 -32.43 -1.44 -10.90
N ILE A 20 -33.09 -2.58 -11.12
CA ILE A 20 -32.41 -3.88 -11.12
C ILE A 20 -31.81 -4.03 -12.52
N ILE A 21 -30.51 -3.75 -12.67
CA ILE A 21 -29.75 -4.17 -13.84
C ILE A 21 -29.11 -5.51 -13.49
N ILE A 22 -29.64 -6.56 -14.11
CA ILE A 22 -28.99 -7.87 -14.21
C ILE A 22 -27.81 -7.70 -15.17
N MET A 23 -26.58 -7.61 -14.63
CA MET A 23 -25.36 -7.56 -15.42
C MET A 23 -24.99 -8.98 -15.89
N ARG A 24 -25.37 -9.33 -17.12
CA ARG A 24 -24.66 -10.35 -17.91
C ARG A 24 -23.56 -9.64 -18.70
N SER A 25 -22.31 -9.84 -18.31
CA SER A 25 -21.16 -9.31 -19.06
C SER A 25 -20.90 -10.15 -20.33
N PRO A 26 -20.60 -9.53 -21.49
CA PRO A 26 -20.23 -10.25 -22.70
C PRO A 26 -18.78 -10.76 -22.59
N VAL A 27 -18.63 -12.08 -22.66
CA VAL A 27 -17.35 -12.79 -22.66
C VAL A 27 -16.51 -12.36 -23.87
N LYS A 28 -15.34 -11.73 -23.63
CA LYS A 28 -14.32 -11.49 -24.65
C LYS A 28 -13.47 -12.75 -24.94
N SER A 29 -12.84 -12.74 -26.11
CA SER A 29 -12.36 -13.92 -26.84
C SER A 29 -11.36 -14.83 -26.08
N PRO A 30 -11.34 -16.15 -26.35
CA PRO A 30 -10.54 -17.15 -25.62
C PRO A 30 -9.01 -16.99 -25.69
N LEU A 31 -8.47 -16.21 -26.63
CA LEU A 31 -7.04 -16.23 -26.98
C LEU A 31 -6.13 -15.46 -26.01
N ASP A 32 -6.52 -14.27 -25.54
CA ASP A 32 -5.70 -13.48 -24.62
C ASP A 32 -5.75 -14.01 -23.18
N ARG A 33 -6.88 -14.62 -22.81
CA ARG A 33 -7.08 -15.31 -21.53
C ARG A 33 -6.14 -16.50 -21.37
N ASN A 34 -5.83 -17.19 -22.47
CA ASN A 34 -4.94 -18.36 -22.45
C ASN A 34 -3.47 -17.98 -22.22
N LYS A 35 -2.99 -16.83 -22.72
CA LYS A 35 -1.57 -16.45 -22.60
C LYS A 35 -1.17 -16.04 -21.17
N SER A 36 -2.01 -15.27 -20.47
CA SER A 36 -1.75 -14.83 -19.10
C SER A 36 -1.83 -15.98 -18.09
N ILE A 37 -2.80 -16.90 -18.27
CA ILE A 37 -2.93 -18.12 -17.47
C ILE A 37 -1.73 -19.06 -17.69
N LEU A 38 -1.25 -19.21 -18.93
CA LEU A 38 -0.08 -20.05 -19.23
C LEU A 38 1.20 -19.51 -18.59
N ALA A 39 1.40 -18.19 -18.58
CA ALA A 39 2.57 -17.55 -17.97
C ALA A 39 2.60 -17.71 -16.44
N ILE A 40 1.44 -17.59 -15.77
CA ILE A 40 1.31 -17.85 -14.33
C ILE A 40 1.59 -19.33 -14.04
N ARG A 41 1.01 -20.25 -14.82
CA ARG A 41 1.26 -21.69 -14.66
C ARG A 41 2.74 -22.04 -14.82
N ASN A 42 3.47 -21.37 -15.72
CA ASN A 42 4.90 -21.62 -15.92
C ASN A 42 5.78 -21.26 -14.71
N ILE A 43 5.51 -20.14 -14.02
CA ILE A 43 6.28 -19.81 -12.80
C ILE A 43 5.86 -20.70 -11.63
N GLU A 44 4.56 -20.99 -11.49
CA GLU A 44 4.05 -21.91 -10.48
C GLU A 44 4.65 -23.30 -10.63
N ASP A 45 4.75 -23.84 -11.85
CA ASP A 45 5.34 -25.16 -12.11
C ASP A 45 6.81 -25.24 -11.68
N LYS A 46 7.60 -24.17 -11.90
CA LYS A 46 8.99 -24.07 -11.44
C LYS A 46 9.08 -24.06 -9.92
N ILE A 47 8.22 -23.28 -9.26
CA ILE A 47 8.16 -23.18 -7.79
C ILE A 47 7.72 -24.52 -7.19
N VAL A 48 6.67 -25.13 -7.74
CA VAL A 48 6.14 -26.43 -7.32
C VAL A 48 7.18 -27.54 -7.45
N TYR A 49 7.94 -27.55 -8.54
CA TYR A 49 9.05 -28.51 -8.71
C TYR A 49 10.05 -28.39 -7.56
N ASP A 50 10.48 -27.17 -7.24
CA ASP A 50 11.45 -26.92 -6.17
C ASP A 50 10.87 -27.18 -4.77
N ILE A 51 9.59 -26.89 -4.52
CA ILE A 51 8.89 -27.26 -3.26
C ILE A 51 8.96 -28.77 -3.04
N ASN A 52 8.66 -29.55 -4.09
CA ASN A 52 8.71 -31.00 -4.05
C ASN A 52 10.15 -31.52 -3.88
N ALA A 53 11.12 -30.89 -4.55
CA ALA A 53 12.53 -31.22 -4.41
C ALA A 53 13.06 -30.98 -2.98
N LEU A 54 12.57 -29.93 -2.31
CA LEU A 54 12.89 -29.65 -0.91
C LEU A 54 12.06 -30.44 0.09
N LYS A 55 11.09 -31.27 -0.34
CA LYS A 55 10.17 -31.98 0.57
C LYS A 55 10.91 -32.80 1.62
N ASN A 56 11.97 -33.49 1.22
CA ASN A 56 12.78 -34.38 2.07
C ASN A 56 14.00 -33.70 2.71
N ASN A 57 14.19 -32.39 2.50
CA ASN A 57 15.32 -31.67 3.08
C ASN A 57 14.98 -31.24 4.53
N ASN A 58 15.30 -32.10 5.49
CA ASN A 58 15.05 -31.87 6.91
C ASN A 58 16.04 -30.91 7.58
N ASN A 59 17.07 -30.44 6.85
CA ASN A 59 18.13 -29.60 7.42
C ASN A 59 17.78 -28.10 7.41
N ILE A 60 16.55 -27.72 7.04
CA ILE A 60 16.11 -26.32 7.04
C ILE A 60 15.62 -25.94 8.44
N ASP A 61 16.46 -25.19 9.15
CA ASP A 61 16.24 -24.73 10.52
C ASP A 61 16.45 -23.20 10.67
N PHE A 62 16.42 -22.71 11.91
CA PHE A 62 16.64 -21.29 12.19
C PHE A 62 18.06 -20.81 11.84
N ASP A 63 19.07 -21.68 11.83
CA ASP A 63 20.42 -21.30 11.40
C ASP A 63 20.44 -21.02 9.89
N ILE A 64 19.79 -21.87 9.09
CA ILE A 64 19.62 -21.61 7.65
C ILE A 64 18.79 -20.35 7.43
N PHE A 65 17.71 -20.14 8.18
CA PHE A 65 16.87 -18.95 8.10
C PHE A 65 17.69 -17.66 8.33
N PHE A 66 18.44 -17.56 9.42
CA PHE A 66 19.23 -16.35 9.70
C PHE A 66 20.38 -16.17 8.72
N LYS A 67 21.07 -17.25 8.30
CA LYS A 67 22.10 -17.16 7.26
C LYS A 67 21.51 -16.64 5.96
N TYR A 68 20.36 -17.15 5.54
CA TYR A 68 19.69 -16.73 4.31
C TYR A 68 19.25 -15.26 4.39
N LEU A 69 18.62 -14.84 5.49
CA LEU A 69 18.28 -13.45 5.74
C LEU A 69 19.50 -12.53 5.59
N PHE A 70 20.54 -12.73 6.41
CA PHE A 70 21.65 -11.78 6.50
C PHE A 70 22.64 -11.86 5.34
N ARG A 71 22.71 -12.99 4.62
CA ARG A 71 23.70 -13.19 3.53
C ARG A 71 23.09 -13.18 2.13
N ASP A 72 21.81 -13.49 1.97
CA ASP A 72 21.15 -13.60 0.66
C ASP A 72 20.01 -12.58 0.48
N CYS A 73 19.45 -12.00 1.56
CA CYS A 73 18.41 -10.96 1.46
C CYS A 73 18.97 -9.54 1.69
N CYS A 74 19.75 -9.33 2.74
CA CYS A 74 20.27 -8.00 3.08
C CYS A 74 21.41 -7.57 2.13
N GLY A 75 21.27 -6.41 1.49
CA GLY A 75 22.36 -5.77 0.75
C GLY A 75 23.32 -5.02 1.70
N CYS A 76 22.75 -4.22 2.60
CA CYS A 76 23.48 -3.51 3.65
C CYS A 76 22.89 -3.79 5.02
N LEU A 77 23.60 -4.58 5.84
CA LEU A 77 23.13 -5.03 7.15
C LEU A 77 22.65 -3.88 8.05
N ASP A 78 23.46 -2.84 8.20
CA ASP A 78 23.16 -1.71 9.10
C ASP A 78 21.93 -0.89 8.68
N LYS A 79 21.60 -0.89 7.39
CA LYS A 79 20.50 -0.09 6.82
C LYS A 79 19.23 -0.90 6.57
N GLU A 80 19.36 -2.21 6.37
CA GLU A 80 18.24 -3.05 5.95
C GLU A 80 17.84 -4.11 6.96
N CYS A 81 18.73 -4.46 7.91
CA CYS A 81 18.53 -5.61 8.79
C CYS A 81 18.91 -5.33 10.24
N ASN A 82 19.36 -4.11 10.56
CA ASN A 82 19.59 -3.65 11.92
C ASN A 82 18.34 -2.95 12.45
N ILE A 83 17.54 -3.66 13.24
CA ILE A 83 16.29 -3.13 13.80
C ILE A 83 16.62 -2.06 14.85
N ALA A 84 16.09 -0.85 14.68
CA ALA A 84 16.45 0.31 15.51
C ALA A 84 16.18 0.07 17.00
N GLU A 85 15.07 -0.57 17.34
CA GLU A 85 14.70 -0.91 18.71
C GLU A 85 15.67 -1.93 19.36
N LEU A 86 16.49 -2.63 18.58
CA LEU A 86 17.48 -3.58 19.07
C LEU A 86 18.85 -2.94 19.36
N SER A 87 19.12 -1.71 18.90
CA SER A 87 20.48 -1.13 18.86
C SER A 87 21.18 -1.09 20.22
N ASP A 88 20.44 -0.82 21.29
CA ASP A 88 20.95 -0.67 22.66
C ASP A 88 20.64 -1.89 23.55
N THR A 89 20.31 -3.02 22.94
CA THR A 89 19.92 -4.24 23.66
C THR A 89 20.92 -5.38 23.47
N ASN A 90 20.91 -6.33 24.41
CA ASN A 90 21.69 -7.57 24.29
C ASN A 90 21.22 -8.49 23.14
N VAL A 91 20.16 -8.11 22.44
CA VAL A 91 19.50 -8.87 21.36
C VAL A 91 20.18 -8.63 19.99
N ASN A 92 21.06 -7.62 19.86
CA ASN A 92 21.75 -7.30 18.60
C ASN A 92 22.93 -8.23 18.22
N ASN A 93 23.12 -9.33 18.94
CA ASN A 93 24.20 -10.28 18.65
C ASN A 93 23.90 -11.22 17.47
N ILE A 94 22.62 -11.36 17.09
CA ILE A 94 22.20 -12.26 16.02
C ILE A 94 22.79 -11.86 14.66
N MET A 95 22.78 -10.57 14.36
CA MET A 95 23.30 -10.06 13.09
C MET A 95 24.80 -10.38 13.01
N LYS A 96 25.58 -10.05 14.04
CA LYS A 96 27.03 -10.36 14.10
C LYS A 96 27.32 -11.86 13.94
N ARG A 97 26.50 -12.72 14.56
CA ARG A 97 26.66 -14.18 14.51
C ARG A 97 26.48 -14.74 13.10
N TYR A 98 25.47 -14.28 12.39
CA TYR A 98 25.09 -14.87 11.10
C TYR A 98 25.56 -14.05 9.89
N SER A 99 26.03 -12.82 10.10
CA SER A 99 26.78 -12.06 9.10
C SER A 99 28.25 -12.49 9.02
N GLY A 100 28.83 -13.02 10.11
CA GLY A 100 30.24 -13.40 10.22
C GLY A 100 30.64 -14.77 9.61
N SER A 101 31.83 -14.80 9.00
CA SER A 101 32.52 -15.88 8.26
C SER A 101 32.05 -16.17 6.82
N LYS A 102 32.49 -15.31 5.87
CA LYS A 102 33.21 -15.82 4.68
C LYS A 102 34.66 -16.05 5.15
N SER A 103 35.31 -17.15 4.79
CA SER A 103 36.66 -17.44 5.29
C SER A 103 37.66 -16.35 4.88
N GLU A 104 38.78 -16.19 5.62
CA GLU A 104 39.89 -15.28 5.23
C GLU A 104 40.40 -15.53 3.79
N SER A 105 40.26 -16.77 3.30
CA SER A 105 40.57 -17.13 1.91
C SER A 105 39.52 -16.68 0.89
N GLU A 106 38.24 -16.58 1.28
CA GLU A 106 37.15 -16.02 0.46
C GLU A 106 37.16 -14.48 0.47
N SER A 107 37.58 -13.86 1.58
CA SER A 107 37.70 -12.40 1.73
C SER A 107 38.71 -11.79 0.74
N LYS A 108 39.88 -12.41 0.56
CA LYS A 108 40.89 -11.92 -0.40
C LYS A 108 40.53 -12.18 -1.86
N LEU A 109 39.77 -13.23 -2.15
CA LEU A 109 39.31 -13.52 -3.51
C LEU A 109 38.13 -12.62 -3.90
N LEU A 110 37.27 -12.26 -2.93
CA LEU A 110 36.19 -11.29 -3.14
C LEU A 110 36.64 -9.83 -3.08
N GLU A 111 37.67 -9.41 -2.36
CA GLU A 111 38.16 -8.02 -2.49
C GLU A 111 38.57 -7.67 -3.94
N ILE A 112 38.94 -8.70 -4.71
CA ILE A 112 39.26 -8.60 -6.14
C ILE A 112 37.99 -8.64 -7.03
N LEU A 113 36.87 -9.22 -6.55
CA LEU A 113 35.59 -9.33 -7.29
C LEU A 113 34.52 -8.28 -6.86
N ASP A 114 34.48 -7.88 -5.59
CA ASP A 114 33.58 -6.87 -4.99
C ASP A 114 33.96 -5.44 -5.38
N ALA A 115 35.16 -5.24 -5.95
CA ALA A 115 35.51 -3.99 -6.62
C ALA A 115 34.63 -3.74 -7.86
N GLU A 116 34.00 -4.77 -8.43
CA GLU A 116 33.14 -4.68 -9.63
C GLU A 116 31.63 -4.75 -9.33
N THR A 117 31.19 -5.22 -8.15
CA THR A 117 29.76 -5.27 -7.77
C THR A 117 29.49 -4.76 -6.36
N LYS A 118 29.48 -3.43 -6.18
CA LYS A 118 28.88 -2.82 -4.97
C LYS A 118 27.38 -3.13 -4.94
N VAL A 119 26.95 -4.03 -4.05
CA VAL A 119 25.53 -4.24 -3.77
C VAL A 119 24.95 -2.96 -3.19
N GLU A 120 24.04 -2.32 -3.93
CA GLU A 120 23.38 -1.10 -3.49
C GLU A 120 22.45 -1.39 -2.32
N CYS A 121 22.56 -0.62 -1.23
CA CYS A 121 21.65 -0.72 -0.11
C CYS A 121 20.20 -0.49 -0.55
N ASN A 122 19.26 -1.11 0.15
CA ASN A 122 17.81 -1.07 -0.06
C ASN A 122 17.34 -1.76 -1.35
N LYS A 123 18.23 -2.32 -2.17
CA LYS A 123 17.87 -3.06 -3.37
C LYS A 123 17.60 -4.53 -3.03
N ILE A 124 16.41 -5.02 -3.39
CA ILE A 124 16.06 -6.43 -3.21
C ILE A 124 16.99 -7.28 -4.09
N ARG A 125 17.62 -8.28 -3.47
CA ARG A 125 18.57 -9.17 -4.14
C ARG A 125 17.86 -10.16 -5.04
N VAL A 126 17.98 -9.95 -6.35
CA VAL A 126 17.43 -10.84 -7.39
C VAL A 126 18.35 -12.02 -7.70
N ASP A 127 19.60 -12.00 -7.24
CA ASP A 127 20.51 -13.13 -7.39
C ASP A 127 20.12 -14.30 -6.47
N VAL A 128 20.55 -15.50 -6.84
CA VAL A 128 20.24 -16.73 -6.07
C VAL A 128 20.81 -16.66 -4.64
N GLY A 129 21.94 -15.97 -4.42
CA GLY A 129 22.64 -16.00 -3.14
C GLY A 129 23.41 -17.31 -2.88
N ASP A 130 24.26 -17.32 -1.86
CA ASP A 130 25.14 -18.46 -1.57
C ASP A 130 24.49 -19.49 -0.65
N ILE A 131 23.64 -19.03 0.27
CA ILE A 131 22.92 -19.94 1.17
C ILE A 131 21.90 -20.74 0.39
N LEU A 132 21.17 -20.12 -0.54
CA LEU A 132 20.24 -20.83 -1.40
C LEU A 132 20.96 -21.84 -2.30
N LYS A 133 22.11 -21.49 -2.89
CA LYS A 133 22.94 -22.44 -3.66
C LYS A 133 23.30 -23.67 -2.83
N ARG A 134 23.63 -23.49 -1.54
CA ARG A 134 23.96 -24.60 -0.62
C ARG A 134 22.72 -25.43 -0.27
N VAL A 135 21.57 -24.82 -0.05
CA VAL A 135 20.30 -25.53 0.22
C VAL A 135 19.93 -26.47 -0.94
N TYR A 136 20.15 -26.02 -2.17
CA TYR A 136 19.90 -26.81 -3.39
C TYR A 136 21.11 -27.62 -3.86
N LEU A 137 22.16 -27.73 -3.05
CA LEU A 137 23.33 -28.52 -3.40
C LEU A 137 22.91 -29.97 -3.65
N ASN A 138 23.34 -30.54 -4.77
CA ASN A 138 22.99 -31.90 -5.24
C ASN A 138 21.56 -32.11 -5.74
N ILE A 139 20.72 -31.07 -5.81
CA ILE A 139 19.40 -31.16 -6.45
C ILE A 139 19.55 -30.82 -7.93
N ARG A 140 19.35 -31.80 -8.82
CA ARG A 140 19.44 -31.59 -10.28
C ARG A 140 18.16 -30.96 -10.84
N GLY A 141 18.30 -30.11 -11.86
CA GLY A 141 17.17 -29.50 -12.58
C GLY A 141 16.38 -28.46 -11.79
N THR A 142 16.87 -28.06 -10.62
CA THR A 142 16.22 -27.05 -9.76
C THR A 142 16.30 -25.64 -10.34
N TYR A 143 15.25 -24.86 -10.11
CA TYR A 143 15.20 -23.44 -10.42
C TYR A 143 15.73 -22.57 -9.27
N LYS A 144 16.16 -23.20 -8.18
CA LYS A 144 16.64 -22.57 -6.93
C LYS A 144 15.66 -21.51 -6.45
N SER A 145 14.37 -21.86 -6.40
CA SER A 145 13.29 -20.97 -5.97
C SER A 145 13.50 -20.55 -4.51
N LYS A 146 13.50 -19.23 -4.30
CA LYS A 146 13.43 -18.61 -2.97
C LYS A 146 12.06 -18.82 -2.34
N ILE A 147 10.98 -18.77 -3.13
CA ILE A 147 9.61 -19.03 -2.65
C ILE A 147 9.47 -20.46 -2.09
N ALA A 148 10.07 -21.46 -2.76
CA ALA A 148 10.09 -22.82 -2.24
C ALA A 148 10.83 -22.95 -0.88
N LEU A 149 11.89 -22.14 -0.67
CA LEU A 149 12.53 -22.03 0.63
C LEU A 149 11.65 -21.30 1.66
N VAL A 150 10.92 -20.25 1.25
CA VAL A 150 9.93 -19.56 2.11
C VAL A 150 8.87 -20.52 2.61
N VAL A 151 8.34 -21.41 1.77
CA VAL A 151 7.39 -22.46 2.21
C VAL A 151 7.97 -23.30 3.34
N LYS A 152 9.27 -23.62 3.30
CA LYS A 152 9.96 -24.35 4.37
C LYS A 152 10.13 -23.50 5.63
N PHE A 153 10.35 -22.19 5.51
CA PHE A 153 10.38 -21.29 6.66
C PHE A 153 9.00 -21.09 7.30
N ILE A 154 7.91 -21.07 6.51
CA ILE A 154 6.55 -21.06 7.06
C ILE A 154 6.33 -22.33 7.91
N GLU A 155 6.73 -23.51 7.40
CA GLU A 155 6.66 -24.75 8.17
C GLU A 155 7.56 -24.76 9.41
N LEU A 156 8.74 -24.13 9.34
CA LEU A 156 9.62 -23.94 10.50
C LEU A 156 8.93 -23.10 11.59
N PHE A 157 8.30 -21.98 11.21
CA PHE A 157 7.55 -21.11 12.13
C PHE A 157 6.29 -21.80 12.68
N LYS A 158 5.68 -22.70 11.92
CA LYS A 158 4.58 -23.55 12.41
C LYS A 158 5.05 -24.55 13.44
N LYS A 159 6.14 -25.28 13.15
CA LYS A 159 6.72 -26.27 14.07
C LYS A 159 7.19 -25.65 15.38
N SER A 160 7.70 -24.41 15.34
CA SER A 160 8.09 -23.69 16.55
C SER A 160 6.90 -23.14 17.36
N GLY A 161 5.69 -23.21 16.82
CA GLY A 161 4.50 -22.64 17.45
C GLY A 161 4.41 -21.12 17.37
N LEU A 162 5.30 -20.46 16.63
CA LEU A 162 5.23 -19.01 16.40
C LEU A 162 4.00 -18.65 15.56
N ILE A 163 3.67 -19.52 14.60
CA ILE A 163 2.48 -19.41 13.77
C ILE A 163 1.66 -20.70 13.93
N ARG A 164 0.34 -20.60 14.08
CA ARG A 164 -0.57 -21.75 14.03
C ARG A 164 -1.51 -21.64 12.86
N LYS A 165 -1.68 -22.73 12.12
CA LYS A 165 -2.75 -22.85 11.12
C LYS A 165 -3.97 -23.45 11.80
N ASN A 166 -5.10 -22.78 11.75
CA ASN A 166 -6.39 -23.32 12.16
C ASN A 166 -7.40 -23.04 11.04
N LEU A 167 -8.02 -24.11 10.52
CA LEU A 167 -8.76 -24.07 9.26
C LEU A 167 -7.89 -23.46 8.15
N ASP A 168 -8.38 -22.42 7.49
CA ASP A 168 -7.74 -21.69 6.40
C ASP A 168 -7.11 -20.36 6.85
N MET A 169 -6.77 -20.24 8.15
CA MET A 169 -6.20 -19.01 8.70
C MET A 169 -4.96 -19.28 9.57
N TYR A 170 -4.08 -18.28 9.59
CA TYR A 170 -2.90 -18.26 10.45
C TYR A 170 -3.10 -17.38 11.69
N PHE A 171 -2.56 -17.83 12.81
CA PHE A 171 -2.65 -17.21 14.13
C PHE A 171 -1.28 -17.10 14.81
N LEU A 172 -1.11 -16.12 15.69
CA LEU A 172 0.15 -15.83 16.39
C LEU A 172 0.28 -16.61 17.69
N LEU A 173 1.46 -17.21 17.90
CA LEU A 173 1.85 -17.87 19.14
C LEU A 173 0.78 -18.87 19.60
N SER A 174 0.38 -18.80 20.87
CA SER A 174 -0.69 -19.59 21.50
C SER A 174 -2.03 -18.85 21.56
N SER A 175 -2.19 -17.77 20.80
CA SER A 175 -3.34 -16.87 20.88
C SER A 175 -4.35 -17.08 19.74
N ASN A 176 -5.53 -16.46 19.90
CA ASN A 176 -6.51 -16.31 18.82
C ASN A 176 -6.26 -15.07 17.95
N MET A 177 -5.11 -14.41 18.08
CA MET A 177 -4.76 -13.25 17.25
C MET A 177 -4.36 -13.74 15.85
N ARG A 178 -5.06 -13.26 14.81
CA ARG A 178 -4.69 -13.57 13.42
C ARG A 178 -3.25 -13.13 13.13
N PHE A 179 -2.55 -13.89 12.29
CA PHE A 179 -1.23 -13.55 11.77
C PHE A 179 -1.32 -12.33 10.84
N LYS A 180 -1.25 -11.15 11.44
CA LYS A 180 -1.29 -9.85 10.78
C LYS A 180 -0.24 -8.94 11.40
N TRP A 181 0.36 -8.06 10.60
CA TRP A 181 1.42 -7.18 11.09
C TRP A 181 0.97 -6.29 12.25
N ASN A 182 -0.25 -5.76 12.18
CA ASN A 182 -0.84 -4.98 13.28
C ASN A 182 -0.95 -5.77 14.59
N ASN A 183 -1.23 -7.06 14.52
CA ASN A 183 -1.32 -7.92 15.71
C ASN A 183 0.07 -8.22 16.28
N ILE A 184 1.08 -8.44 15.42
CA ILE A 184 2.48 -8.59 15.84
C ILE A 184 2.96 -7.34 16.61
N LYS A 185 2.65 -6.14 16.10
CA LYS A 185 2.96 -4.86 16.76
C LYS A 185 2.34 -4.78 18.17
N ARG A 186 1.15 -5.35 18.35
CA ARG A 186 0.35 -5.33 19.59
C ARG A 186 0.65 -6.44 20.60
N LEU A 187 1.54 -7.39 20.29
CA LEU A 187 1.93 -8.43 21.26
C LEU A 187 2.42 -7.80 22.58
N THR A 188 2.00 -8.41 23.69
CA THR A 188 2.22 -7.98 25.07
C THR A 188 3.10 -8.96 25.83
N LEU A 189 3.53 -8.60 27.05
CA LEU A 189 4.28 -9.50 27.93
C LEU A 189 3.49 -10.78 28.28
N LYS A 190 2.16 -10.67 28.39
CA LYS A 190 1.29 -11.81 28.66
C LYS A 190 1.39 -12.84 27.54
N ASP A 191 1.32 -12.40 26.28
CA ASP A 191 1.36 -13.30 25.13
C ASP A 191 2.66 -14.11 25.07
N ILE A 192 3.77 -13.53 25.52
CA ILE A 192 5.08 -14.19 25.59
C ILE A 192 5.14 -15.18 26.74
N ASN A 193 4.61 -14.83 27.91
CA ASN A 193 4.53 -15.75 29.04
C ASN A 193 3.66 -16.96 28.71
N ASP A 194 2.48 -16.74 28.13
CA ASP A 194 1.59 -17.81 27.68
C ASP A 194 2.28 -18.73 26.66
N PHE A 195 3.05 -18.15 25.72
CA PHE A 195 3.86 -18.92 24.77
C PHE A 195 4.96 -19.73 25.46
N LYS A 196 5.66 -19.17 26.45
CA LYS A 196 6.69 -19.86 27.24
C LYS A 196 6.12 -21.01 28.07
N GLU A 197 4.94 -20.84 28.65
CA GLU A 197 4.26 -21.90 29.41
C GLU A 197 3.92 -23.09 28.51
N GLU A 198 3.47 -22.86 27.28
CA GLU A 198 3.10 -23.94 26.36
C GLU A 198 4.29 -24.53 25.56
N ARG A 199 5.31 -23.72 25.27
CA ARG A 199 6.41 -24.05 24.33
C ARG A 199 7.79 -23.69 24.88
N GLY A 200 7.99 -23.78 26.19
CA GLY A 200 9.23 -23.34 26.87
C GLY A 200 10.53 -23.93 26.31
N GLU A 201 10.56 -25.22 25.95
CA GLU A 201 11.75 -25.85 25.35
C GLU A 201 12.13 -25.20 24.02
N ILE A 202 11.17 -25.01 23.13
CA ILE A 202 11.35 -24.36 21.82
C ILE A 202 11.74 -22.89 22.02
N PHE A 203 11.09 -22.20 22.96
CA PHE A 203 11.42 -20.82 23.28
C PHE A 203 12.89 -20.69 23.72
N ASN A 204 13.35 -21.57 24.61
CA ASN A 204 14.75 -21.59 25.06
C ASN A 204 15.72 -21.92 23.91
N GLU A 205 15.36 -22.83 23.00
CA GLU A 205 16.14 -23.08 21.78
C GLU A 205 16.25 -21.82 20.91
N LEU A 206 15.13 -21.12 20.68
CA LEU A 206 15.09 -19.87 19.94
C LEU A 206 15.98 -18.82 20.59
N VAL A 207 15.87 -18.62 21.91
CA VAL A 207 16.74 -17.71 22.66
C VAL A 207 18.21 -18.06 22.44
N ASN A 208 18.61 -19.33 22.59
CA ASN A 208 19.99 -19.78 22.38
C ASN A 208 20.50 -19.58 20.94
N LYS A 209 19.61 -19.72 19.94
CA LYS A 209 19.94 -19.45 18.53
C LYS A 209 20.04 -17.94 18.24
N TYR A 210 19.20 -17.14 18.89
CA TYR A 210 19.11 -15.69 18.69
C TYR A 210 20.20 -14.91 19.44
N VAL A 211 20.43 -15.25 20.71
CA VAL A 211 21.42 -14.63 21.60
C VAL A 211 22.30 -15.71 22.26
N ILE A 212 23.62 -15.53 22.23
CA ILE A 212 24.56 -16.48 22.84
C ILE A 212 24.94 -15.98 24.24
N GLY A 213 24.70 -16.80 25.27
CA GLY A 213 25.24 -16.58 26.61
C GLY A 213 24.67 -15.33 27.32
N VAL A 214 23.48 -14.88 26.93
CA VAL A 214 22.80 -13.74 27.55
C VAL A 214 21.42 -14.16 28.03
N THR A 215 21.13 -13.87 29.30
CA THR A 215 19.77 -13.92 29.83
C THR A 215 19.00 -12.67 29.41
N LEU A 216 17.82 -12.85 28.83
CA LEU A 216 16.94 -11.76 28.42
C LEU A 216 15.97 -11.40 29.54
N THR A 217 15.63 -10.11 29.68
CA THR A 217 14.44 -9.70 30.44
C THR A 217 13.17 -10.03 29.66
N VAL A 218 12.00 -10.07 30.31
CA VAL A 218 10.73 -10.40 29.63
C VAL A 218 10.40 -9.38 28.52
N GLU A 219 10.78 -8.12 28.70
CA GLU A 219 10.65 -7.08 27.68
C GLU A 219 11.56 -7.35 26.47
N GLN A 220 12.79 -7.83 26.72
CA GLN A 220 13.73 -8.22 25.66
C GLN A 220 13.28 -9.51 24.95
N GLU A 221 12.64 -10.44 25.67
CA GLU A 221 12.01 -11.63 25.10
C GLU A 221 10.87 -11.24 24.13
N LEU A 222 9.99 -10.32 24.53
CA LEU A 222 8.95 -9.76 23.67
C LEU A 222 9.55 -9.10 22.42
N LEU A 223 10.60 -8.30 22.61
CA LEU A 223 11.28 -7.61 21.53
C LEU A 223 11.94 -8.59 20.55
N MET A 224 12.54 -9.67 21.05
CA MET A 224 13.11 -10.76 20.24
C MET A 224 12.03 -11.41 19.36
N ILE A 225 10.87 -11.74 19.92
CA ILE A 225 9.77 -12.36 19.17
C ILE A 225 9.22 -11.41 18.09
N LYS A 226 9.00 -10.13 18.42
CA LYS A 226 8.60 -9.12 17.42
C LYS A 226 9.64 -8.99 16.30
N SER A 227 10.92 -9.01 16.65
CA SER A 227 12.03 -8.94 15.70
C SER A 227 12.15 -10.17 14.80
N LEU A 228 11.86 -11.36 15.33
CA LEU A 228 11.82 -12.59 14.54
C LEU A 228 10.74 -12.53 13.46
N PHE A 229 9.55 -12.01 13.78
CA PHE A 229 8.51 -11.76 12.79
C PHE A 229 8.87 -10.66 11.79
N TRP A 230 9.59 -9.63 12.23
CA TRP A 230 10.10 -8.60 11.33
C TRP A 230 11.06 -9.18 10.28
N TYR A 231 11.99 -10.04 10.71
CA TYR A 231 12.88 -10.75 9.79
C TYR A 231 12.15 -11.73 8.88
N PHE A 232 11.14 -12.42 9.42
CA PHE A 232 10.29 -13.32 8.64
C PHE A 232 9.57 -12.57 7.52
N ARG A 233 8.97 -11.42 7.83
CA ARG A 233 8.36 -10.51 6.84
C ARG A 233 9.34 -10.18 5.71
N LYS A 234 10.54 -9.70 6.05
CA LYS A 234 11.57 -9.37 5.03
C LYS A 234 11.93 -10.56 4.17
N VAL A 235 12.21 -11.72 4.77
CA VAL A 235 12.55 -12.96 4.04
C VAL A 235 11.44 -13.37 3.08
N VAL A 236 10.18 -13.34 3.51
CA VAL A 236 9.03 -13.72 2.68
C VAL A 236 8.88 -12.75 1.51
N VAL A 237 8.79 -11.46 1.80
CA VAL A 237 8.51 -10.42 0.80
C VAL A 237 9.64 -10.33 -0.22
N ASP A 238 10.89 -10.23 0.21
CA ASP A 238 12.05 -10.12 -0.68
C ASP A 238 12.19 -11.36 -1.57
N SER A 239 11.93 -12.54 -1.02
CA SER A 239 12.03 -13.80 -1.76
C SER A 239 10.97 -13.92 -2.86
N ILE A 240 9.73 -13.51 -2.59
CA ILE A 240 8.65 -13.54 -3.58
C ILE A 240 8.98 -12.58 -4.73
N VAL A 241 9.30 -11.31 -4.41
CA VAL A 241 9.64 -10.30 -5.42
C VAL A 241 10.86 -10.72 -6.24
N SER A 242 11.90 -11.23 -5.56
CA SER A 242 13.13 -11.72 -6.19
C SER A 242 12.86 -12.87 -7.18
N ASP A 243 12.07 -13.87 -6.79
CA ASP A 243 11.75 -15.00 -7.67
C ASP A 243 10.89 -14.58 -8.87
N ILE A 244 9.91 -13.68 -8.69
CA ILE A 244 9.11 -13.19 -9.82
C ILE A 244 10.01 -12.51 -10.85
N ILE A 245 10.88 -11.59 -10.41
CA ILE A 245 11.81 -10.87 -11.31
C ILE A 245 12.76 -11.86 -11.99
N ARG A 246 13.37 -12.77 -11.23
CA ARG A 246 14.40 -13.69 -11.72
C ARG A 246 13.86 -14.80 -12.62
N LEU A 247 12.77 -15.47 -12.22
CA LEU A 247 12.25 -16.64 -12.93
C LEU A 247 11.58 -16.28 -14.26
N GLU A 248 11.22 -15.00 -14.43
CA GLU A 248 10.66 -14.45 -15.66
C GLU A 248 11.62 -13.53 -16.42
N ASN A 249 12.83 -13.32 -15.90
CA ASN A 249 13.85 -12.50 -16.53
C ASN A 249 13.38 -11.05 -16.81
N LEU A 250 12.73 -10.44 -15.81
CA LEU A 250 12.24 -9.06 -15.90
C LEU A 250 13.36 -8.05 -15.64
N ASN A 251 13.41 -6.97 -16.42
CA ASN A 251 14.37 -5.89 -16.21
C ASN A 251 13.83 -4.87 -15.19
N ILE A 252 13.79 -5.27 -13.92
CA ILE A 252 13.25 -4.45 -12.82
C ILE A 252 14.29 -4.33 -11.71
N LYS A 253 14.43 -3.14 -11.13
CA LYS A 253 15.06 -2.92 -9.83
C LYS A 253 13.96 -2.73 -8.80
N ALA A 254 13.89 -3.63 -7.83
CA ALA A 254 13.00 -3.47 -6.68
C ALA A 254 13.78 -2.88 -5.51
N MET A 255 13.26 -1.82 -4.93
CA MET A 255 13.85 -1.12 -3.78
C MET A 255 12.90 -1.17 -2.59
N SER A 256 13.35 -1.69 -1.45
CA SER A 256 12.57 -1.62 -0.21
C SER A 256 12.76 -0.24 0.42
N VAL A 257 11.68 0.54 0.55
CA VAL A 257 11.69 1.90 1.11
C VAL A 257 11.33 1.92 2.61
N GLY A 258 11.19 0.74 3.23
CA GLY A 258 10.84 0.58 4.65
C GLY A 258 11.92 1.08 5.63
N SER A 259 11.47 1.59 6.77
CA SER A 259 12.33 1.95 7.91
C SER A 259 12.76 0.69 8.69
N THR A 260 13.95 0.69 9.28
CA THR A 260 14.43 -0.37 10.20
C THR A 260 13.71 -0.44 11.55
N LYS A 261 12.56 0.21 11.69
CA LYS A 261 11.75 0.16 12.92
C LYS A 261 10.80 -1.04 12.91
N LEU A 262 10.46 -1.57 14.07
CA LEU A 262 9.44 -2.61 14.22
C LEU A 262 8.04 -2.12 13.85
N THR A 263 7.80 -0.82 13.96
CA THR A 263 6.50 -0.21 13.70
C THR A 263 6.32 0.25 12.25
N SER A 264 7.34 0.11 11.40
CA SER A 264 7.32 0.60 10.03
C SER A 264 6.52 -0.28 9.07
N ASP A 265 5.91 0.38 8.08
CA ASP A 265 5.42 -0.24 6.85
C ASP A 265 6.62 -0.82 6.07
N TYR A 266 6.42 -1.88 5.30
CA TYR A 266 7.44 -2.49 4.44
C TYR A 266 7.09 -2.31 2.97
N ASP A 267 7.26 -1.08 2.49
CA ASP A 267 6.91 -0.71 1.13
C ASP A 267 8.05 -1.00 0.13
N ILE A 268 7.69 -1.32 -1.11
CA ILE A 268 8.61 -1.61 -2.21
C ILE A 268 8.29 -0.72 -3.40
N THR A 269 9.31 -0.06 -3.96
CA THR A 269 9.21 0.66 -5.23
C THR A 269 9.86 -0.18 -6.32
N LEU A 270 9.13 -0.40 -7.42
CA LEU A 270 9.64 -1.06 -8.61
C LEU A 270 10.07 -0.01 -9.64
N ASP A 271 11.28 -0.18 -10.15
CA ASP A 271 11.87 0.64 -11.18
C ASP A 271 12.16 -0.23 -12.41
N GLY A 272 11.27 -0.12 -13.39
CA GLY A 272 11.18 -0.93 -14.62
C GLY A 272 10.05 -0.41 -15.51
N THR A 273 9.77 -1.09 -16.62
CA THR A 273 8.63 -0.72 -17.48
C THR A 273 7.32 -0.90 -16.73
N TYR A 274 6.29 -0.09 -17.00
CA TYR A 274 4.99 -0.26 -16.35
C TYR A 274 4.44 -1.68 -16.52
N LYS A 275 4.60 -2.25 -17.72
CA LYS A 275 4.23 -3.62 -18.04
C LYS A 275 4.89 -4.66 -17.13
N ASP A 276 6.20 -4.59 -16.97
CA ASP A 276 6.92 -5.52 -16.12
C ASP A 276 6.64 -5.28 -14.63
N ASN A 277 6.48 -4.02 -14.22
CA ASN A 277 6.10 -3.68 -12.85
C ASN A 277 4.72 -4.26 -12.48
N SER A 278 3.72 -4.11 -13.36
CA SER A 278 2.37 -4.66 -13.15
C SER A 278 2.33 -6.18 -13.04
N ARG A 279 3.22 -6.85 -13.78
CA ARG A 279 3.44 -8.30 -13.71
C ARG A 279 4.01 -8.74 -12.36
N VAL A 280 4.87 -7.94 -11.74
CA VAL A 280 5.40 -8.21 -10.40
C VAL A 280 4.31 -8.03 -9.35
N ILE A 281 3.62 -6.88 -9.35
CA ILE A 281 2.58 -6.54 -8.35
C ILE A 281 1.48 -7.61 -8.32
N ARG A 282 0.87 -7.90 -9.47
CA ARG A 282 -0.22 -8.90 -9.54
C ARG A 282 0.20 -10.28 -9.04
N ARG A 283 1.43 -10.70 -9.34
CA ARG A 283 1.93 -12.02 -8.92
C ARG A 283 2.31 -12.03 -7.45
N PHE A 284 2.85 -10.94 -6.95
CA PHE A 284 3.16 -10.80 -5.53
C PHE A 284 1.89 -10.92 -4.69
N ASP A 285 0.85 -10.15 -4.99
CA ASP A 285 -0.42 -10.17 -4.25
C ASP A 285 -1.04 -11.57 -4.27
N ARG A 286 -1.08 -12.20 -5.45
CA ARG A 286 -1.60 -13.57 -5.58
C ARG A 286 -0.79 -14.60 -4.80
N LEU A 287 0.54 -14.51 -4.80
CA LEU A 287 1.38 -15.45 -4.06
C LEU A 287 1.22 -15.27 -2.54
N ILE A 288 1.03 -14.04 -2.06
CA ILE A 288 0.70 -13.78 -0.65
C ILE A 288 -0.65 -14.38 -0.29
N GLU A 289 -1.68 -14.15 -1.12
CA GLU A 289 -3.01 -14.71 -0.91
C GLU A 289 -2.97 -16.25 -0.87
N ILE A 290 -2.22 -16.89 -1.77
CA ILE A 290 -2.05 -18.35 -1.78
C ILE A 290 -1.35 -18.86 -0.51
N LEU A 291 -0.30 -18.17 -0.04
CA LEU A 291 0.51 -18.63 1.08
C LEU A 291 -0.11 -18.32 2.44
N PHE A 292 -0.91 -17.25 2.55
CA PHE A 292 -1.42 -16.75 3.84
C PHE A 292 -2.94 -16.61 3.92
N MET A 293 -3.66 -16.77 2.81
CA MET A 293 -5.13 -16.64 2.70
C MET A 293 -5.66 -15.29 3.19
N ASP A 294 -4.87 -14.24 2.96
CA ASP A 294 -5.13 -12.86 3.32
C ASP A 294 -4.24 -11.96 2.42
N ASP A 295 -4.51 -10.65 2.38
CA ASP A 295 -3.78 -9.70 1.52
C ASP A 295 -2.44 -9.22 2.12
N SER A 296 -1.55 -8.66 1.29
CA SER A 296 -0.22 -8.21 1.73
C SER A 296 -0.25 -7.01 2.68
N GLU A 297 -1.27 -6.15 2.59
CA GLU A 297 -1.48 -5.02 3.50
C GLU A 297 -1.81 -5.55 4.92
N SER A 298 -2.62 -6.60 5.02
CA SER A 298 -2.98 -7.26 6.27
C SER A 298 -1.83 -8.03 6.88
N VAL A 299 -1.23 -8.94 6.11
CA VAL A 299 -0.25 -9.91 6.63
C VAL A 299 1.04 -9.19 7.03
N PHE A 300 1.52 -8.29 6.17
CA PHE A 300 2.85 -7.70 6.29
C PHE A 300 2.90 -6.17 6.30
N ASP A 301 1.78 -5.46 6.12
CA ASP A 301 1.73 -3.99 5.98
C ASP A 301 2.69 -3.56 4.84
N THR A 302 2.56 -4.26 3.69
CA THR A 302 3.45 -4.17 2.53
C THR A 302 2.66 -3.79 1.28
N ASN A 303 3.07 -2.68 0.66
CA ASN A 303 2.59 -2.26 -0.66
C ASN A 303 3.74 -2.29 -1.68
N ILE A 304 3.42 -2.63 -2.93
CA ILE A 304 4.37 -2.55 -4.04
C ILE A 304 3.90 -1.49 -5.03
N TYR A 305 4.74 -0.50 -5.27
CA TYR A 305 4.47 0.63 -6.16
C TYR A 305 5.17 0.40 -7.50
N GLY A 306 4.40 0.36 -8.59
CA GLY A 306 4.90 0.06 -9.94
C GLY A 306 4.61 1.12 -10.99
N VAL A 307 3.54 1.89 -10.80
CA VAL A 307 3.21 3.08 -11.58
C VAL A 307 3.14 4.25 -10.60
N SER A 308 4.03 5.23 -10.77
CA SER A 308 4.25 6.30 -9.79
C SER A 308 4.30 7.66 -10.45
N PHE A 309 4.08 8.70 -9.66
CA PHE A 309 4.23 10.11 -10.04
C PHE A 309 5.68 10.59 -10.00
N VAL A 310 6.65 9.68 -9.82
CA VAL A 310 8.09 9.90 -10.03
C VAL A 310 8.72 8.81 -10.91
N LYS A 311 9.80 9.13 -11.62
CA LYS A 311 10.58 8.21 -12.47
C LYS A 311 12.10 8.40 -12.32
N ASP A 312 12.89 7.34 -12.37
CA ASP A 312 14.36 7.44 -12.38
C ASP A 312 14.86 8.05 -13.71
N LYS A 313 15.88 8.92 -13.62
CA LYS A 313 16.51 9.58 -14.78
C LYS A 313 17.30 8.61 -15.69
N THR A 314 17.77 7.48 -15.15
CA THR A 314 18.84 6.67 -15.76
C THR A 314 18.37 5.45 -16.57
N ARG A 315 17.06 5.15 -16.60
CA ARG A 315 16.57 3.85 -17.13
C ARG A 315 15.66 3.86 -18.34
N ASP A 316 15.35 5.02 -18.90
CA ASP A 316 14.75 5.08 -20.25
C ASP A 316 15.80 5.13 -21.38
N ALA A 317 17.03 4.65 -21.11
CA ALA A 317 18.00 4.29 -22.16
C ALA A 317 17.86 2.83 -22.62
N GLY A 318 16.69 2.22 -22.43
CA GLY A 318 16.23 1.05 -23.18
C GLY A 318 15.41 1.52 -24.37
N VAL A 319 16.10 2.13 -25.34
CA VAL A 319 15.56 2.63 -26.61
C VAL A 319 14.87 1.48 -27.37
N GLU A 320 13.54 1.45 -27.31
CA GLU A 320 12.77 1.41 -28.56
C GLU A 320 12.14 2.80 -28.70
N GLU A 321 12.77 3.63 -29.51
CA GLU A 321 12.43 5.04 -29.82
C GLU A 321 11.08 5.21 -30.54
N ASP A 322 10.22 4.18 -30.55
CA ASP A 322 9.10 4.05 -31.49
C ASP A 322 7.72 3.78 -30.82
N ASP A 323 7.54 4.00 -29.50
CA ASP A 323 6.19 4.02 -28.89
C ASP A 323 5.80 5.45 -28.48
N ASP A 324 4.73 5.98 -29.10
CA ASP A 324 4.10 7.27 -28.79
C ASP A 324 3.83 7.43 -27.28
N MET A 325 3.55 6.33 -26.58
CA MET A 325 3.39 6.31 -25.13
C MET A 325 4.65 6.78 -24.40
N ASN A 326 5.83 6.27 -24.77
CA ASN A 326 7.09 6.59 -24.09
C ASN A 326 7.43 8.07 -24.25
N LYS A 327 7.20 8.61 -25.44
CA LYS A 327 7.37 10.04 -25.72
C LYS A 327 6.48 10.88 -24.80
N MET A 328 5.19 10.58 -24.73
CA MET A 328 4.26 11.35 -23.90
C MET A 328 4.58 11.25 -22.41
N VAL A 329 4.98 10.07 -21.94
CA VAL A 329 5.43 9.88 -20.56
C VAL A 329 6.68 10.72 -20.29
N ASN A 330 7.69 10.68 -21.15
CA ASN A 330 8.91 11.48 -20.97
C ASN A 330 8.64 12.99 -20.98
N GLU A 331 7.72 13.46 -21.82
CA GLU A 331 7.30 14.87 -21.85
C GLU A 331 6.57 15.30 -20.57
N ALA A 332 5.75 14.41 -19.99
CA ALA A 332 5.06 14.69 -18.73
C ALA A 332 6.04 14.82 -17.55
N PHE A 333 7.03 13.92 -17.48
CA PHE A 333 8.07 13.85 -16.44
C PHE A 333 9.22 14.84 -16.70
N ASN A 334 8.90 16.13 -16.82
CA ASN A 334 9.88 17.16 -17.22
C ASN A 334 10.51 17.98 -16.08
N LYS A 335 10.16 17.70 -14.82
CA LYS A 335 10.78 18.35 -13.66
C LYS A 335 11.73 17.38 -13.00
N GLU A 336 12.97 17.80 -12.83
CA GLU A 336 13.99 17.01 -12.14
C GLU A 336 14.10 17.42 -10.67
N HIS A 337 14.29 16.43 -9.81
CA HIS A 337 14.73 16.60 -8.44
C HIS A 337 16.06 15.84 -8.26
N GLU A 338 17.07 16.50 -7.68
CA GLU A 338 18.41 15.91 -7.47
C GLU A 338 18.84 15.86 -6.00
N GLN A 339 18.13 16.55 -5.09
CA GLN A 339 18.64 16.84 -3.75
C GLN A 339 18.32 15.73 -2.75
N CYS A 340 17.12 15.14 -2.80
CA CYS A 340 16.70 14.06 -1.92
C CYS A 340 16.58 12.69 -2.63
N GLY A 341 17.05 12.65 -3.88
CA GLY A 341 17.03 11.52 -4.81
C GLY A 341 17.12 12.07 -6.23
N LYS A 342 17.60 11.28 -7.19
CA LYS A 342 17.69 11.68 -8.61
C LYS A 342 16.52 11.09 -9.39
N PHE A 343 15.46 11.87 -9.56
CA PHE A 343 14.24 11.43 -10.25
C PHE A 343 13.54 12.60 -10.94
N ASN A 344 12.73 12.27 -11.93
CA ASN A 344 11.81 13.19 -12.56
C ASN A 344 10.41 13.05 -11.95
N TYR A 345 9.62 14.13 -11.96
CA TYR A 345 8.26 14.17 -11.43
C TYR A 345 7.34 15.03 -12.29
N ILE A 346 6.03 14.91 -12.06
CA ILE A 346 5.00 15.69 -12.75
C ILE A 346 4.57 16.86 -11.85
N LEU A 347 4.58 18.07 -12.41
CA LEU A 347 3.98 19.24 -11.78
C LEU A 347 3.37 20.11 -12.88
N SER A 348 2.10 20.49 -12.73
CA SER A 348 1.37 21.29 -13.71
C SER A 348 0.51 22.34 -13.02
N GLU A 349 0.46 23.53 -13.60
CA GLU A 349 -0.47 24.60 -13.24
C GLU A 349 -1.66 24.65 -14.23
N ASP A 350 -1.73 23.69 -15.16
CA ASP A 350 -2.83 23.58 -16.10
C ASP A 350 -4.16 23.33 -15.37
N LYS A 351 -5.20 24.01 -15.83
CA LYS A 351 -6.51 23.97 -15.17
C LYS A 351 -7.17 22.61 -15.29
N ASP A 352 -7.07 21.94 -16.44
CA ASP A 352 -7.69 20.62 -16.63
C ASP A 352 -6.95 19.56 -15.80
N PHE A 353 -5.62 19.69 -15.70
CA PHE A 353 -4.81 18.91 -14.75
C PHE A 353 -5.34 19.05 -13.32
N ILE A 354 -5.40 20.29 -12.81
CA ILE A 354 -5.88 20.58 -11.44
C ILE A 354 -7.29 20.01 -11.24
N ILE A 355 -8.19 20.25 -12.20
CA ILE A 355 -9.57 19.79 -12.10
C ILE A 355 -9.64 18.27 -11.98
N SER A 356 -8.89 17.54 -12.82
CA SER A 356 -8.88 16.08 -12.79
C SER A 356 -8.32 15.51 -11.50
N GLN A 357 -7.28 16.12 -10.92
CA GLN A 357 -6.69 15.65 -9.67
C GLN A 357 -7.67 15.84 -8.49
N HIS A 358 -8.42 16.94 -8.44
CA HIS A 358 -9.49 17.12 -7.46
C HIS A 358 -10.62 16.09 -7.62
N ILE A 359 -10.98 15.72 -8.85
CA ILE A 359 -11.93 14.62 -9.09
C ILE A 359 -11.38 13.31 -8.52
N TRP A 360 -10.10 12.99 -8.77
CA TRP A 360 -9.45 11.80 -8.22
C TRP A 360 -9.39 11.78 -6.69
N ALA A 361 -9.17 12.92 -6.04
CA ALA A 361 -9.23 13.03 -4.58
C ALA A 361 -10.63 12.65 -4.05
N PHE A 362 -11.71 13.09 -4.71
CA PHE A 362 -13.07 12.65 -4.36
C PHE A 362 -13.36 11.20 -4.73
N VAL A 363 -12.81 10.68 -5.82
CA VAL A 363 -12.89 9.25 -6.15
C VAL A 363 -12.27 8.42 -5.02
N LYS A 364 -11.13 8.84 -4.46
CA LYS A 364 -10.51 8.20 -3.29
C LYS A 364 -11.44 8.21 -2.07
N LEU A 365 -12.05 9.35 -1.76
CA LEU A 365 -13.02 9.45 -0.66
C LEU A 365 -14.17 8.46 -0.82
N LEU A 366 -14.76 8.41 -2.01
CA LEU A 366 -15.89 7.53 -2.29
C LEU A 366 -15.48 6.05 -2.26
N LEU A 367 -14.29 5.70 -2.75
CA LEU A 367 -13.75 4.35 -2.62
C LEU A 367 -13.62 3.91 -1.15
N ARG A 368 -13.14 4.80 -0.28
CA ARG A 368 -13.03 4.52 1.15
C ARG A 368 -14.39 4.37 1.82
N LEU A 369 -15.38 5.15 1.40
CA LEU A 369 -16.77 4.99 1.84
C LEU A 369 -17.40 3.68 1.35
N ASN A 370 -17.14 3.25 0.12
CA ASN A 370 -17.64 1.96 -0.38
C ASN A 370 -17.11 0.79 0.46
N LYS A 371 -15.85 0.85 0.96
CA LYS A 371 -15.36 -0.15 1.93
C LYS A 371 -16.13 -0.14 3.27
N ILE A 372 -16.69 1.01 3.67
CA ILE A 372 -17.58 1.08 4.83
C ILE A 372 -18.94 0.45 4.52
N GLN A 373 -19.45 0.60 3.29
CA GLN A 373 -20.69 -0.06 2.87
C GLN A 373 -20.65 -1.58 3.03
N GLU A 374 -19.50 -2.20 2.75
CA GLU A 374 -19.29 -3.65 2.95
C GLU A 374 -19.36 -4.07 4.43
N GLN A 375 -19.17 -3.14 5.36
CA GLN A 375 -19.16 -3.36 6.80
C GLN A 375 -20.49 -2.97 7.45
N ASP A 376 -21.07 -1.83 7.04
CA ASP A 376 -22.28 -1.23 7.60
C ASP A 376 -22.96 -0.30 6.58
N GLU A 377 -24.07 -0.76 6.00
CA GLU A 377 -24.86 -0.01 5.01
C GLU A 377 -25.54 1.25 5.58
N GLU A 378 -25.96 1.23 6.86
CA GLU A 378 -26.64 2.37 7.48
C GLU A 378 -25.66 3.52 7.71
N LEU A 379 -24.47 3.18 8.25
CA LEU A 379 -23.36 4.11 8.40
C LEU A 379 -22.94 4.71 7.06
N TYR A 380 -22.78 3.87 6.03
CA TYR A 380 -22.50 4.34 4.68
C TYR A 380 -23.55 5.34 4.17
N GLY A 381 -24.84 5.01 4.33
CA GLY A 381 -25.94 5.88 3.93
C GLY A 381 -25.92 7.24 4.62
N LEU A 382 -25.58 7.28 5.92
CA LEU A 382 -25.42 8.53 6.68
C LEU A 382 -24.26 9.37 6.15
N CYS A 383 -23.09 8.77 5.94
CA CYS A 383 -21.90 9.44 5.40
C CYS A 383 -22.16 10.00 4.00
N LEU A 384 -22.77 9.21 3.12
CA LEU A 384 -23.11 9.63 1.76
C LEU A 384 -24.17 10.74 1.76
N GLY A 385 -25.14 10.67 2.68
CA GLY A 385 -26.13 11.71 2.89
C GLY A 385 -25.51 13.04 3.29
N GLU A 386 -24.52 13.05 4.20
CA GLU A 386 -23.81 14.27 4.60
C GLU A 386 -23.05 14.90 3.42
N LEU A 387 -22.35 14.09 2.63
CA LEU A 387 -21.67 14.57 1.42
C LEU A 387 -22.67 15.12 0.40
N SER A 388 -23.75 14.39 0.13
CA SER A 388 -24.77 14.81 -0.86
C SER A 388 -25.48 16.09 -0.44
N ASN A 389 -25.78 16.27 0.84
CA ASN A 389 -26.43 17.48 1.35
C ASN A 389 -25.54 18.73 1.24
N ASN A 390 -24.22 18.56 1.27
CA ASN A 390 -23.27 19.68 1.28
C ASN A 390 -22.56 19.93 -0.05
N LEU A 391 -22.39 18.88 -0.85
CA LEU A 391 -21.63 18.87 -2.11
C LEU A 391 -22.45 18.34 -3.29
N GLY A 392 -23.75 18.05 -3.12
CA GLY A 392 -24.59 17.45 -4.17
C GLY A 392 -24.78 18.31 -5.43
N GLU A 393 -24.51 19.61 -5.36
CA GLU A 393 -24.46 20.50 -6.53
C GLU A 393 -23.03 20.79 -7.01
N ASN A 394 -22.02 20.30 -6.29
CA ASN A 394 -20.62 20.53 -6.62
C ASN A 394 -20.19 19.63 -7.78
N LEU A 395 -19.69 20.24 -8.85
CA LEU A 395 -19.39 19.51 -10.08
C LEU A 395 -18.22 18.52 -9.95
N TYR A 396 -17.22 18.79 -9.09
CA TYR A 396 -16.12 17.85 -8.84
C TYR A 396 -16.65 16.57 -8.19
N TYR A 397 -17.44 16.73 -7.13
CA TYR A 397 -18.07 15.61 -6.42
C TYR A 397 -18.99 14.80 -7.34
N LEU A 398 -19.84 15.47 -8.11
CA LEU A 398 -20.74 14.81 -9.06
C LEU A 398 -19.97 14.04 -10.14
N SER A 399 -18.86 14.59 -10.66
CA SER A 399 -18.02 13.89 -11.63
C SER A 399 -17.35 12.65 -11.02
N ALA A 400 -16.93 12.72 -9.75
CA ALA A 400 -16.39 11.56 -9.04
C ALA A 400 -17.45 10.48 -8.80
N VAL A 401 -18.67 10.85 -8.42
CA VAL A 401 -19.81 9.94 -8.29
C VAL A 401 -20.13 9.26 -9.63
N ALA A 402 -20.17 10.03 -10.72
CA ALA A 402 -20.39 9.49 -12.05
C ALA A 402 -19.27 8.51 -12.46
N PHE A 403 -18.02 8.81 -12.10
CA PHE A 403 -16.87 7.96 -12.37
C PHE A 403 -17.00 6.59 -11.68
N ILE A 404 -17.20 6.55 -10.36
CA ILE A 404 -17.28 5.28 -9.61
C ILE A 404 -18.50 4.43 -9.99
N ASN A 405 -19.57 5.06 -10.47
CA ASN A 405 -20.76 4.35 -10.95
C ASN A 405 -20.52 3.75 -12.34
N LYS A 406 -19.56 4.28 -13.10
CA LYS A 406 -19.23 3.83 -14.46
C LYS A 406 -18.10 2.81 -14.46
N TYR A 407 -17.11 2.97 -13.60
CA TYR A 407 -15.91 2.16 -13.54
C TYR A 407 -15.80 1.49 -12.18
N GLU A 408 -15.67 0.16 -12.17
CA GLU A 408 -15.48 -0.63 -10.95
C GLU A 408 -13.98 -0.78 -10.65
N SER A 409 -13.59 -0.58 -9.39
CA SER A 409 -12.21 -0.80 -8.91
C SER A 409 -12.01 -2.27 -8.60
N ASP A 410 -10.99 -2.89 -9.20
CA ASP A 410 -10.57 -4.25 -8.87
C ASP A 410 -9.06 -4.38 -9.09
N VAL A 411 -8.33 -4.90 -8.10
CA VAL A 411 -6.89 -5.19 -8.19
C VAL A 411 -6.55 -6.15 -9.34
N ASN A 412 -7.48 -7.02 -9.72
CA ASN A 412 -7.33 -7.91 -10.87
C ASN A 412 -7.25 -7.16 -12.20
N ASN A 413 -7.77 -5.93 -12.24
CA ASN A 413 -7.72 -5.08 -13.43
C ASN A 413 -6.38 -4.37 -13.60
N TYR A 414 -5.57 -4.25 -12.53
CA TYR A 414 -4.31 -3.50 -12.51
C TYR A 414 -3.43 -3.74 -13.75
N GLN A 415 -3.08 -5.01 -14.00
CA GLN A 415 -2.21 -5.35 -15.12
C GLN A 415 -2.87 -5.01 -16.46
N MET A 416 -4.18 -5.24 -16.62
CA MET A 416 -4.85 -4.95 -17.88
C MET A 416 -4.98 -3.46 -18.13
N THR A 417 -5.18 -2.66 -17.08
CA THR A 417 -5.15 -1.21 -17.14
C THR A 417 -3.77 -0.72 -17.58
N VAL A 418 -2.70 -1.28 -17.03
CA VAL A 418 -1.33 -0.96 -17.45
C VAL A 418 -1.03 -1.41 -18.88
N ASP A 419 -1.42 -2.62 -19.26
CA ASP A 419 -1.23 -3.15 -20.62
C ASP A 419 -2.04 -2.36 -21.69
N ASP A 420 -3.11 -1.67 -21.28
CA ASP A 420 -3.91 -0.78 -22.13
C ASP A 420 -3.34 0.65 -22.22
N GLY A 421 -2.24 0.92 -21.51
CA GLY A 421 -1.53 2.20 -21.50
C GLY A 421 -1.20 2.70 -22.90
N SER A 422 -0.66 1.87 -23.80
CA SER A 422 -0.34 2.29 -25.17
C SER A 422 -1.59 2.72 -25.97
N ARG A 423 -2.78 2.18 -25.68
CA ARG A 423 -4.04 2.66 -26.30
C ARG A 423 -4.43 4.02 -25.73
N PHE A 424 -4.40 4.14 -24.40
CA PHE A 424 -4.83 5.34 -23.68
C PHE A 424 -3.90 6.53 -23.95
N LEU A 425 -2.59 6.26 -24.00
CA LEU A 425 -1.52 7.24 -24.14
C LEU A 425 -1.02 7.41 -25.58
N GLY A 426 -1.27 6.45 -26.48
CA GLY A 426 -0.74 6.46 -27.85
C GLY A 426 -1.68 7.05 -28.91
N LYS A 427 -2.81 7.65 -28.54
CA LYS A 427 -3.72 8.33 -29.49
C LYS A 427 -3.82 9.82 -29.18
N GLY A 428 -3.18 10.64 -30.00
CA GLY A 428 -3.34 12.10 -29.98
C GLY A 428 -2.14 12.81 -29.35
N VAL A 429 -1.15 13.14 -30.19
CA VAL A 429 0.10 13.86 -29.83
C VAL A 429 -0.16 15.33 -29.43
N ASP A 430 -1.42 15.80 -29.49
CA ASP A 430 -1.81 17.19 -29.25
C ASP A 430 -2.43 17.45 -27.86
N ASP A 431 -2.64 16.42 -27.03
CA ASP A 431 -3.19 16.58 -25.68
C ASP A 431 -2.07 16.83 -24.65
N ASP A 432 -2.39 17.55 -23.56
CA ASP A 432 -1.43 17.86 -22.49
C ASP A 432 -0.91 16.54 -21.87
N SER A 433 0.37 16.26 -22.09
CA SER A 433 1.03 15.04 -21.64
C SER A 433 0.93 14.85 -20.14
N LYS A 434 1.03 15.93 -19.35
CA LYS A 434 0.90 15.86 -17.88
C LYS A 434 -0.51 15.48 -17.47
N TYR A 435 -1.51 16.06 -18.13
CA TYR A 435 -2.92 15.72 -17.90
C TYR A 435 -3.20 14.25 -18.19
N LEU A 436 -2.82 13.74 -19.38
CA LEU A 436 -3.10 12.36 -19.76
C LEU A 436 -2.32 11.35 -18.92
N VAL A 437 -1.01 11.58 -18.72
CA VAL A 437 -0.16 10.66 -17.97
C VAL A 437 -0.58 10.60 -16.50
N SER A 438 -0.91 11.74 -15.87
CA SER A 438 -1.41 11.71 -14.49
C SER A 438 -2.75 11.01 -14.36
N ASN A 439 -3.70 11.22 -15.28
CA ASN A 439 -4.98 10.50 -15.26
C ASN A 439 -4.81 8.99 -15.50
N PHE A 440 -3.86 8.59 -16.34
CA PHE A 440 -3.49 7.18 -16.51
C PHE A 440 -2.94 6.60 -15.20
N ILE A 441 -1.98 7.27 -14.56
CA ILE A 441 -1.41 6.83 -13.27
C ILE A 441 -2.51 6.73 -12.21
N SER A 442 -3.38 7.73 -12.09
CA SER A 442 -4.51 7.72 -11.16
C SER A 442 -5.46 6.55 -11.41
N TYR A 443 -5.75 6.21 -12.67
CA TYR A 443 -6.61 5.08 -13.00
C TYR A 443 -5.94 3.71 -12.78
N VAL A 444 -4.63 3.62 -12.99
CA VAL A 444 -3.86 2.44 -12.60
C VAL A 444 -3.94 2.24 -11.09
N ASN A 445 -3.66 3.28 -10.30
CA ASN A 445 -3.72 3.24 -8.84
C ASN A 445 -5.14 2.99 -8.33
N TYR A 446 -6.17 3.47 -9.03
CA TYR A 446 -7.58 3.19 -8.73
C TYR A 446 -7.91 1.69 -8.82
N ASN A 447 -7.25 0.98 -9.73
CA ASN A 447 -7.36 -0.47 -9.91
C ASN A 447 -6.25 -1.23 -9.18
N GLY A 448 -5.49 -0.59 -8.30
CA GLY A 448 -4.37 -1.20 -7.60
C GLY A 448 -4.47 -1.09 -6.10
N SER A 449 -3.42 -1.54 -5.42
CA SER A 449 -3.28 -1.45 -3.96
C SER A 449 -2.55 -0.17 -3.54
N GLU A 450 -2.30 0.77 -4.45
CA GLU A 450 -1.58 2.00 -4.18
C GLU A 450 -2.34 2.94 -3.22
N THR A 451 -1.58 3.57 -2.32
CA THR A 451 -2.13 4.47 -1.31
C THR A 451 -2.71 5.75 -1.92
N TYR A 452 -2.07 6.36 -2.92
CA TYR A 452 -2.43 7.69 -3.42
C TYR A 452 -2.91 7.66 -4.87
N LEU A 453 -4.05 8.29 -5.15
CA LEU A 453 -4.58 8.43 -6.52
C LEU A 453 -4.12 9.72 -7.20
N THR A 454 -3.79 10.75 -6.44
CA THR A 454 -3.40 12.07 -6.95
C THR A 454 -1.90 12.31 -6.87
N ASN A 455 -1.42 13.10 -7.82
CA ASN A 455 -0.05 13.59 -7.87
C ASN A 455 0.28 14.42 -6.62
N GLY A 456 -0.64 15.29 -6.17
CA GLY A 456 -0.45 16.16 -5.02
C GLY A 456 -0.20 15.38 -3.72
N ALA A 457 -1.07 14.42 -3.41
CA ALA A 457 -0.93 13.57 -2.23
C ALA A 457 0.36 12.72 -2.27
N PHE A 458 0.71 12.20 -3.44
CA PHE A 458 1.93 11.42 -3.61
C PHE A 458 3.19 12.27 -3.37
N LEU A 459 3.30 13.45 -4.00
CA LEU A 459 4.47 14.30 -3.84
C LEU A 459 4.60 14.85 -2.41
N ASP A 460 3.50 15.22 -1.77
CA ASP A 460 3.52 15.71 -0.39
C ASP A 460 3.95 14.60 0.59
N VAL A 461 3.30 13.45 0.52
CA VAL A 461 3.55 12.41 1.52
C VAL A 461 4.80 11.59 1.19
N VAL A 462 4.86 11.01 0.00
CA VAL A 462 5.92 10.05 -0.36
C VAL A 462 7.23 10.78 -0.62
N VAL A 463 7.20 11.81 -1.46
CA VAL A 463 8.45 12.52 -1.79
C VAL A 463 8.87 13.43 -0.64
N ASN A 464 8.05 14.40 -0.29
CA ASN A 464 8.42 15.44 0.68
C ASN A 464 8.58 14.91 2.11
N ASN A 465 7.60 14.15 2.61
CA ASN A 465 7.57 13.74 4.02
C ASN A 465 8.26 12.40 4.31
N GLN A 466 8.53 11.56 3.31
CA GLN A 466 9.24 10.29 3.50
C GLN A 466 10.64 10.29 2.86
N MET A 467 10.76 10.60 1.56
CA MET A 467 12.05 10.58 0.87
C MET A 467 12.94 11.78 1.28
N CYS A 468 12.40 12.99 1.26
CA CYS A 468 13.15 14.22 1.57
C CYS A 468 13.20 14.56 3.07
N LYS A 469 12.66 13.71 3.95
CA LYS A 469 12.46 13.99 5.38
C LYS A 469 13.70 14.49 6.14
N LYS A 470 14.89 14.04 5.74
CA LYS A 470 16.15 14.34 6.43
C LYS A 470 16.62 15.79 6.25
N ASP A 471 16.19 16.44 5.17
CA ASP A 471 16.57 17.82 4.88
C ASP A 471 15.39 18.57 4.25
N LYS A 472 14.70 19.35 5.10
CA LYS A 472 13.53 20.13 4.69
C LYS A 472 13.85 21.21 3.65
N SER A 473 15.12 21.60 3.47
CA SER A 473 15.51 22.54 2.43
C SER A 473 15.44 21.92 1.02
N ASN A 474 15.32 20.59 0.94
CA ASN A 474 15.29 19.82 -0.30
C ASN A 474 13.88 19.32 -0.67
N MET A 475 12.82 19.86 -0.08
CA MET A 475 11.45 19.47 -0.41
C MET A 475 11.00 20.11 -1.74
N ILE A 476 10.19 19.40 -2.52
CA ILE A 476 9.49 19.95 -3.67
C ILE A 476 8.49 20.99 -3.17
N LYS A 477 8.54 22.20 -3.73
CA LYS A 477 7.56 23.24 -3.42
C LYS A 477 6.23 22.92 -4.11
N LEU A 478 5.23 22.59 -3.32
CA LEU A 478 3.87 22.30 -3.78
C LEU A 478 2.95 23.51 -3.64
N ASP A 479 1.89 23.54 -4.44
CA ASP A 479 0.87 24.58 -4.46
C ASP A 479 -0.36 24.20 -3.60
N LEU A 480 -1.33 25.11 -3.52
CA LEU A 480 -2.54 24.89 -2.72
C LEU A 480 -3.32 23.65 -3.19
N ASN A 481 -3.41 23.46 -4.52
CA ASN A 481 -4.16 22.34 -5.11
C ASN A 481 -3.55 20.99 -4.69
N SER A 482 -2.21 20.88 -4.74
CA SER A 482 -1.50 19.67 -4.34
C SER A 482 -1.70 19.34 -2.85
N TYR A 483 -1.67 20.33 -1.97
CA TYR A 483 -1.92 20.12 -0.54
C TYR A 483 -3.40 19.83 -0.24
N LEU A 484 -4.34 20.40 -1.00
CA LEU A 484 -5.76 20.07 -0.89
C LEU A 484 -6.01 18.61 -1.24
N ASP A 485 -5.43 18.10 -2.33
CA ASP A 485 -5.53 16.69 -2.70
C ASP A 485 -4.95 15.78 -1.61
N SER A 486 -3.77 16.14 -1.08
CA SER A 486 -3.14 15.45 0.05
C SER A 486 -4.04 15.44 1.29
N PHE A 487 -4.65 16.58 1.64
CA PHE A 487 -5.56 16.71 2.76
C PHE A 487 -6.77 15.78 2.62
N ILE A 488 -7.43 15.80 1.46
CA ILE A 488 -8.62 14.98 1.18
C ILE A 488 -8.26 13.49 1.19
N GLU A 489 -7.20 13.06 0.51
CA GLU A 489 -6.84 11.65 0.44
C GLU A 489 -6.40 11.07 1.80
N ASN A 490 -5.59 11.78 2.57
CA ASN A 490 -5.17 11.29 3.90
C ASN A 490 -6.35 11.24 4.88
N LEU A 491 -7.26 12.21 4.84
CA LEU A 491 -8.51 12.14 5.61
C LEU A 491 -9.41 10.99 5.14
N SER A 492 -9.47 10.72 3.83
CA SER A 492 -10.20 9.59 3.28
C SER A 492 -9.65 8.25 3.76
N ASP A 493 -8.32 8.07 3.76
CA ASP A 493 -7.68 6.87 4.32
C ASP A 493 -7.94 6.71 5.81
N LEU A 494 -8.04 7.83 6.55
CA LEU A 494 -8.36 7.79 7.98
C LEU A 494 -9.77 7.25 8.27
N ILE A 495 -10.73 7.35 7.33
CA ILE A 495 -12.07 6.75 7.48
C ILE A 495 -11.95 5.24 7.67
N THR A 496 -11.20 4.53 6.81
CA THR A 496 -11.05 3.07 6.91
C THR A 496 -9.95 2.65 7.87
N HIS A 497 -9.02 3.54 8.20
CA HIS A 497 -7.88 3.28 9.07
C HIS A 497 -7.87 4.21 10.28
N TYR A 498 -9.01 4.36 10.96
CA TYR A 498 -9.22 5.32 12.04
C TYR A 498 -8.25 5.20 13.23
N HIS A 499 -7.53 4.09 13.39
CA HIS A 499 -6.49 3.91 14.41
C HIS A 499 -5.07 4.32 13.96
N LYS A 500 -4.84 4.54 12.65
CA LYS A 500 -3.53 4.89 12.10
C LYS A 500 -3.33 6.42 12.17
N VAL A 501 -2.83 6.91 13.32
CA VAL A 501 -2.55 8.35 13.60
C VAL A 501 -1.76 9.06 12.49
N LYS A 502 -0.89 8.33 11.77
CA LYS A 502 -0.09 8.85 10.66
C LYS A 502 -0.91 9.60 9.60
N TYR A 503 -2.14 9.18 9.31
CA TYR A 503 -2.99 9.85 8.32
C TYR A 503 -3.52 11.19 8.82
N LEU A 504 -3.86 11.27 10.11
CA LEU A 504 -4.29 12.53 10.73
C LEU A 504 -3.14 13.54 10.79
N ASP A 505 -1.94 13.08 11.15
CA ASP A 505 -0.75 13.94 11.20
C ASP A 505 -0.43 14.46 9.78
N ARG A 506 -0.44 13.59 8.75
CA ARG A 506 -0.24 13.99 7.34
C ARG A 506 -1.28 15.00 6.85
N ALA A 507 -2.57 14.79 7.16
CA ALA A 507 -3.62 15.74 6.81
C ALA A 507 -3.44 17.08 7.55
N SER A 508 -3.03 17.05 8.81
CA SER A 508 -2.75 18.26 9.59
C SER A 508 -1.58 19.05 8.98
N ASP A 509 -0.51 18.37 8.60
CA ASP A 509 0.67 18.98 7.96
C ASP A 509 0.31 19.61 6.60
N ALA A 510 -0.47 18.91 5.77
CA ALA A 510 -0.95 19.43 4.49
C ALA A 510 -1.83 20.68 4.69
N PHE A 511 -2.73 20.65 5.67
CA PHE A 511 -3.59 21.79 6.00
C PHE A 511 -2.79 23.00 6.51
N ASP A 512 -1.78 22.78 7.35
CA ASP A 512 -0.87 23.84 7.79
C ASP A 512 -0.20 24.53 6.59
N LYS A 513 0.22 23.74 5.59
CA LYS A 513 0.80 24.26 4.35
C LYS A 513 -0.20 25.05 3.51
N MET A 514 -1.47 24.68 3.51
CA MET A 514 -2.53 25.46 2.84
C MET A 514 -2.73 26.83 3.53
N LEU A 515 -2.68 26.88 4.87
CA LEU A 515 -2.85 28.12 5.63
C LEU A 515 -1.68 29.11 5.45
N GLU A 516 -0.49 28.63 5.07
CA GLU A 516 0.65 29.48 4.71
C GLU A 516 0.40 30.29 3.42
N ILE A 517 -0.62 29.92 2.62
CA ILE A 517 -0.94 30.56 1.34
C ILE A 517 -1.88 31.76 1.55
N SER A 518 -1.44 32.92 1.09
CA SER A 518 -2.13 34.20 1.31
C SER A 518 -3.59 34.16 0.84
N GLY A 519 -4.50 34.63 1.70
CA GLY A 519 -5.92 34.77 1.41
C GLY A 519 -6.74 33.48 1.52
N PHE A 520 -6.13 32.33 1.79
CA PHE A 520 -6.88 31.09 2.02
C PHE A 520 -7.56 31.07 3.40
N ASP A 521 -6.81 31.43 4.45
CA ASP A 521 -7.34 31.50 5.81
C ASP A 521 -8.21 32.76 6.02
N THR A 522 -9.51 32.54 6.21
CA THR A 522 -10.50 33.60 6.41
C THR A 522 -11.40 33.30 7.59
N LYS A 523 -12.08 34.33 8.10
CA LYS A 523 -13.13 34.15 9.10
C LYS A 523 -14.22 33.24 8.56
N VAL A 524 -14.62 32.25 9.34
CA VAL A 524 -15.71 31.34 8.98
C VAL A 524 -17.01 31.88 9.59
N SER A 525 -18.08 31.95 8.79
CA SER A 525 -19.41 32.11 9.37
C SER A 525 -19.78 30.80 10.03
N CYS A 526 -19.91 30.80 11.36
CA CYS A 526 -20.34 29.65 12.15
C CYS A 526 -21.53 28.93 11.53
N ASP A 527 -21.28 27.81 10.86
CA ASP A 527 -22.34 26.91 10.43
C ASP A 527 -22.64 25.94 11.58
N ILE A 528 -23.90 25.89 11.98
CA ILE A 528 -24.38 25.35 13.28
C ILE A 528 -24.35 23.79 13.32
N SER A 529 -23.70 23.14 12.37
CA SER A 529 -23.87 21.72 12.05
C SER A 529 -23.27 20.74 13.07
N LEU A 530 -22.24 21.12 13.85
CA LEU A 530 -21.66 20.26 14.89
C LEU A 530 -22.52 20.12 16.15
N LYS A 531 -23.61 20.89 16.30
CA LYS A 531 -24.54 20.73 17.43
C LYS A 531 -25.28 19.39 17.42
N LYS A 532 -25.42 18.75 16.26
CA LYS A 532 -26.19 17.49 16.10
C LYS A 532 -25.54 16.27 16.76
N ILE A 533 -24.23 16.32 17.04
CA ILE A 533 -23.45 15.20 17.58
C ILE A 533 -22.86 15.49 18.97
N GLY A 534 -23.39 16.48 19.69
CA GLY A 534 -23.00 16.77 21.07
C GLY A 534 -21.66 17.53 21.24
N GLY A 535 -21.02 17.95 20.16
CA GLY A 535 -19.78 18.72 20.20
C GLY A 535 -19.98 20.11 20.80
N LYS A 536 -19.27 20.42 21.90
CA LYS A 536 -19.24 21.75 22.54
C LYS A 536 -18.30 22.75 21.81
N LEU A 537 -18.05 22.56 20.52
CA LEU A 537 -17.10 23.42 19.81
C LEU A 537 -17.77 24.77 19.47
N LYS A 538 -17.34 25.83 20.15
CA LYS A 538 -17.73 27.21 19.81
C LYS A 538 -16.86 27.68 18.65
N CYS A 539 -17.48 28.09 17.55
CA CYS A 539 -16.80 28.61 16.36
C CYS A 539 -16.77 30.15 16.30
N ASP A 540 -17.36 30.83 17.30
CA ASP A 540 -17.55 32.28 17.29
C ASP A 540 -16.19 32.98 17.18
N ASN A 541 -16.01 33.80 16.14
CA ASN A 541 -14.80 34.57 15.81
C ASN A 541 -13.56 33.75 15.39
N MET A 542 -13.67 32.44 15.13
CA MET A 542 -12.55 31.66 14.62
C MET A 542 -12.33 31.89 13.11
N ASN A 543 -11.06 31.88 12.70
CA ASN A 543 -10.73 31.65 11.29
C ASN A 543 -10.84 30.15 10.93
N LEU A 544 -10.77 29.85 9.63
CA LEU A 544 -10.87 28.48 9.15
C LEU A 544 -9.76 27.60 9.74
N GLY A 545 -8.54 28.14 9.81
CA GLY A 545 -7.39 27.44 10.38
C GLY A 545 -7.64 26.98 11.82
N GLU A 546 -8.04 27.88 12.71
CA GLU A 546 -8.34 27.60 14.13
C GLU A 546 -9.45 26.57 14.27
N TYR A 547 -10.50 26.71 13.46
CA TYR A 547 -11.66 25.84 13.54
C TYR A 547 -11.34 24.40 13.11
N ILE A 548 -10.74 24.22 11.93
CA ILE A 548 -10.35 22.89 11.42
C ILE A 548 -9.32 22.24 12.35
N LYS A 549 -8.31 22.98 12.83
CA LYS A 549 -7.33 22.45 13.81
C LYS A 549 -7.99 21.96 15.09
N SER A 550 -9.05 22.63 15.54
CA SER A 550 -9.79 22.18 16.72
C SER A 550 -10.51 20.86 16.46
N ILE A 551 -11.08 20.66 15.28
CA ILE A 551 -11.72 19.40 14.88
C ILE A 551 -10.69 18.28 14.72
N LEU A 552 -9.56 18.54 14.06
CA LEU A 552 -8.46 17.57 13.93
C LEU A 552 -7.93 17.13 15.31
N LYS A 553 -7.87 18.05 16.28
CA LYS A 553 -7.54 17.71 17.68
C LYS A 553 -8.59 16.82 18.34
N MET A 554 -9.88 17.08 18.10
CA MET A 554 -10.95 16.20 18.59
C MET A 554 -10.85 14.79 18.00
N ILE A 555 -10.56 14.69 16.70
CA ILE A 555 -10.29 13.40 16.04
C ILE A 555 -9.11 12.70 16.74
N LYS A 556 -7.99 13.40 17.01
CA LYS A 556 -6.82 12.83 17.70
C LYS A 556 -7.13 12.30 19.11
N ASN A 557 -7.98 13.02 19.85
CA ASN A 557 -8.43 12.56 21.17
C ASN A 557 -9.25 11.27 21.05
N LEU A 558 -10.23 11.23 20.15
CA LEU A 558 -11.03 10.02 19.89
C LEU A 558 -10.17 8.84 19.44
N GLN A 559 -9.15 9.07 18.60
CA GLN A 559 -8.20 8.02 18.21
C GLN A 559 -7.44 7.44 19.41
N THR A 560 -7.10 8.28 20.37
CA THR A 560 -6.37 7.88 21.58
C THR A 560 -7.27 7.02 22.46
N GLU A 561 -8.49 7.47 22.73
CA GLU A 561 -9.53 6.70 23.44
C GLU A 561 -9.80 5.35 22.76
N CYS A 562 -10.01 5.34 21.43
CA CYS A 562 -10.17 4.12 20.63
C CYS A 562 -8.97 3.16 20.68
N SER A 563 -7.76 3.68 20.95
CA SER A 563 -6.54 2.87 21.05
C SER A 563 -6.36 2.28 22.45
N GLU A 564 -6.91 2.95 23.48
CA GLU A 564 -6.91 2.48 24.87
C GLU A 564 -8.00 1.43 25.10
N ASP A 565 -9.24 1.68 24.64
CA ASP A 565 -10.34 0.73 24.68
C ASP A 565 -11.16 0.75 23.39
N ILE A 566 -11.08 -0.37 22.65
CA ILE A 566 -11.81 -0.54 21.39
C ILE A 566 -13.33 -0.64 21.61
N LEU A 567 -13.78 -1.07 22.79
CA LEU A 567 -15.20 -1.23 23.11
C LEU A 567 -15.90 0.11 23.35
N GLU A 568 -15.15 1.11 23.79
CA GLU A 568 -15.63 2.49 23.97
C GLU A 568 -15.39 3.37 22.74
N CYS A 569 -14.77 2.82 21.69
CA CYS A 569 -14.38 3.56 20.50
C CYS A 569 -15.58 4.14 19.73
N GLN A 570 -15.63 5.48 19.64
CA GLN A 570 -16.64 6.20 18.86
C GLN A 570 -16.19 6.46 17.42
N SER A 571 -15.78 5.40 16.71
CA SER A 571 -15.25 5.49 15.33
C SER A 571 -16.19 6.20 14.36
N PHE A 572 -17.51 6.03 14.52
CA PHE A 572 -18.53 6.75 13.75
C PHE A 572 -18.41 8.28 13.87
N ILE A 573 -18.27 8.79 15.09
CA ILE A 573 -18.17 10.24 15.34
C ILE A 573 -16.91 10.79 14.68
N MET A 574 -15.83 10.00 14.72
CA MET A 574 -14.59 10.31 14.03
C MET A 574 -14.80 10.45 12.52
N MET A 575 -15.49 9.49 11.88
CA MET A 575 -15.79 9.54 10.44
C MET A 575 -16.61 10.78 10.07
N TYR A 576 -17.59 11.15 10.88
CA TYR A 576 -18.37 12.38 10.66
C TYR A 576 -17.49 13.64 10.71
N TYR A 577 -16.63 13.77 11.72
CA TYR A 577 -15.69 14.90 11.82
C TYR A 577 -14.74 14.97 10.62
N ILE A 578 -14.28 13.82 10.14
CA ILE A 578 -13.42 13.73 8.95
C ILE A 578 -14.16 14.29 7.71
N LEU A 579 -15.38 13.83 7.44
CA LEU A 579 -16.19 14.32 6.31
C LEU A 579 -16.45 15.82 6.42
N TYR A 580 -16.76 16.29 7.62
CA TYR A 580 -17.01 17.70 7.88
C TYR A 580 -15.78 18.58 7.61
N CYS A 581 -14.58 18.12 7.99
CA CYS A 581 -13.31 18.78 7.64
C CYS A 581 -13.13 18.88 6.11
N ILE A 582 -13.32 17.77 5.39
CA ILE A 582 -13.21 17.74 3.92
C ILE A 582 -14.18 18.75 3.29
N ILE A 583 -15.46 18.71 3.69
CA ILE A 583 -16.51 19.57 3.15
C ILE A 583 -16.16 21.05 3.32
N LEU A 584 -15.78 21.47 4.54
CA LEU A 584 -15.52 22.88 4.83
C LEU A 584 -14.28 23.41 4.11
N VAL A 585 -13.19 22.65 4.15
CA VAL A 585 -11.94 23.03 3.48
C VAL A 585 -12.15 23.10 1.97
N PHE A 586 -12.90 22.17 1.39
CA PHE A 586 -13.19 22.18 -0.03
C PHE A 586 -14.16 23.30 -0.46
N LYS A 587 -15.17 23.62 0.35
CA LYS A 587 -16.04 24.80 0.11
C LYS A 587 -15.21 26.08 0.10
N ARG A 588 -14.29 26.25 1.06
CA ARG A 588 -13.35 27.39 1.07
C ARG A 588 -12.48 27.41 -0.18
N TYR A 589 -11.94 26.25 -0.58
CA TYR A 589 -11.18 26.14 -1.82
C TYR A 589 -11.99 26.63 -3.03
N ALA A 590 -13.24 26.19 -3.18
CA ALA A 590 -14.07 26.59 -4.31
C ALA A 590 -14.28 28.11 -4.38
N GLU A 591 -14.41 28.79 -3.23
CA GLU A 591 -14.48 30.25 -3.15
C GLU A 591 -13.16 30.96 -3.45
N TRP A 592 -12.04 30.36 -3.01
CA TRP A 592 -10.70 30.90 -3.21
C TRP A 592 -10.19 30.65 -4.64
N SER A 593 -10.58 29.54 -5.24
CA SER A 593 -10.15 29.13 -6.58
C SER A 593 -10.71 30.11 -7.60
N ASN A 594 -9.84 30.69 -8.43
CA ASN A 594 -10.25 31.57 -9.52
C ASN A 594 -10.71 30.78 -10.76
N ILE A 595 -11.21 29.56 -10.59
CA ILE A 595 -11.73 28.73 -11.69
C ILE A 595 -13.19 29.12 -11.90
N SER A 596 -13.50 29.70 -13.06
CA SER A 596 -14.88 30.05 -13.39
C SER A 596 -15.73 28.79 -13.59
N LYS A 597 -17.06 28.93 -13.42
CA LYS A 597 -18.00 27.83 -13.64
C LYS A 597 -17.90 27.25 -15.06
N GLU A 598 -17.66 28.09 -16.06
CA GLU A 598 -17.51 27.65 -17.45
C GLU A 598 -16.23 26.81 -17.65
N GLU A 599 -15.11 27.27 -17.11
CA GLU A 599 -13.84 26.54 -17.14
C GLU A 599 -13.96 25.18 -16.44
N LEU A 600 -14.59 25.15 -15.26
CA LEU A 600 -14.85 23.91 -14.53
C LEU A 600 -15.69 22.93 -15.35
N MET A 601 -16.77 23.42 -15.96
CA MET A 601 -17.63 22.58 -16.81
C MET A 601 -16.88 22.03 -18.03
N ASN A 602 -15.96 22.81 -18.62
CA ASN A 602 -15.16 22.37 -19.75
C ASN A 602 -14.12 21.31 -19.33
N GLY A 603 -13.42 21.53 -18.21
CA GLY A 603 -12.46 20.57 -17.67
C GLY A 603 -13.12 19.25 -17.26
N ILE A 604 -14.31 19.29 -16.66
CA ILE A 604 -15.09 18.08 -16.35
C ILE A 604 -15.51 17.34 -17.62
N LYS A 605 -16.01 18.05 -18.63
CA LYS A 605 -16.33 17.41 -19.92
C LYS A 605 -15.11 16.78 -20.57
N ARG A 606 -13.91 17.35 -20.40
CA ARG A 606 -12.65 16.77 -20.88
C ARG A 606 -12.35 15.48 -20.12
N PHE A 607 -12.47 15.50 -18.79
CA PHE A 607 -12.28 14.32 -17.94
C PHE A 607 -13.27 13.19 -18.26
N GLU A 608 -14.56 13.50 -18.42
CA GLU A 608 -15.60 12.51 -18.73
C GLU A 608 -15.42 11.85 -20.11
N LYS A 609 -14.73 12.53 -21.03
CA LYS A 609 -14.37 12.00 -22.36
C LYS A 609 -13.16 11.07 -22.34
N LEU A 610 -12.41 10.98 -21.23
CA LEU A 610 -11.33 10.02 -21.09
C LEU A 610 -11.90 8.60 -21.19
N ASP A 611 -11.43 7.87 -22.20
CA ASP A 611 -11.86 6.50 -22.49
C ASP A 611 -11.12 5.51 -21.59
N PHE A 612 -11.45 5.52 -20.30
CA PHE A 612 -11.03 4.47 -19.37
C PHE A 612 -11.76 3.17 -19.69
N LYS A 613 -11.10 2.03 -19.54
CA LYS A 613 -11.61 0.74 -19.98
C LYS A 613 -11.97 -0.15 -18.81
N ASN A 614 -13.23 -0.60 -18.75
CA ASN A 614 -13.64 -1.62 -17.80
C ASN A 614 -13.11 -2.99 -18.20
N PHE A 615 -12.45 -3.63 -17.25
CA PHE A 615 -12.02 -5.02 -17.34
C PHE A 615 -12.86 -5.80 -16.33
N ASN A 616 -13.72 -6.71 -16.80
CA ASN A 616 -14.50 -7.58 -15.91
C ASN A 616 -13.81 -8.94 -15.87
N VAL A 617 -12.64 -9.02 -15.22
CA VAL A 617 -11.86 -10.25 -15.16
C VAL A 617 -12.25 -11.03 -13.92
N PRO A 618 -12.82 -12.23 -14.05
CA PRO A 618 -13.06 -13.06 -12.88
C PRO A 618 -11.74 -13.59 -12.33
N VAL A 619 -11.65 -13.66 -11.01
CA VAL A 619 -10.55 -14.28 -10.25
C VAL A 619 -10.29 -15.69 -10.78
N PRO A 620 -9.09 -16.04 -11.26
CA PRO A 620 -8.77 -17.43 -11.56
C PRO A 620 -8.74 -18.23 -10.25
N ILE A 621 -9.62 -19.21 -10.08
CA ILE A 621 -9.82 -19.93 -8.81
C ILE A 621 -8.74 -20.99 -8.53
N GLU A 622 -7.92 -21.39 -9.51
CA GLU A 622 -7.00 -22.53 -9.37
C GLU A 622 -5.53 -22.08 -9.27
N SER A 623 -4.81 -22.51 -8.22
CA SER A 623 -3.34 -22.41 -8.09
C SER A 623 -2.74 -23.73 -7.65
N LYS A 624 -1.73 -24.22 -8.37
CA LYS A 624 -1.02 -25.47 -8.03
C LYS A 624 -0.20 -25.35 -6.74
N ILE A 625 0.26 -24.14 -6.41
CA ILE A 625 1.00 -23.88 -5.17
C ILE A 625 0.06 -24.07 -3.97
N GLY A 626 -1.14 -23.51 -4.03
CA GLY A 626 -2.15 -23.65 -2.98
C GLY A 626 -2.57 -25.10 -2.75
N GLU A 627 -2.76 -25.88 -3.83
CA GLU A 627 -3.09 -27.30 -3.73
C GLU A 627 -2.01 -28.13 -3.02
N ILE A 628 -0.72 -27.82 -3.25
CA ILE A 628 0.39 -28.54 -2.63
C ILE A 628 0.61 -28.07 -1.20
N PHE A 629 0.41 -26.79 -0.93
CA PHE A 629 0.62 -26.21 0.39
C PHE A 629 -0.50 -26.54 1.38
N ASN A 630 -1.72 -26.76 0.89
CA ASN A 630 -2.85 -27.21 1.70
C ASN A 630 -2.90 -28.72 1.94
N LYS A 631 -2.12 -29.51 1.19
CA LYS A 631 -1.91 -30.96 1.40
C LYS A 631 -0.73 -31.20 2.33
#